data_AF-A0A820YQ29-F1
#
_entry.id   AF-A0A820YQ29-F1
#
_cell.length_a   1.000
_cell.length_b   1.000
_cell.length_c   1.000
_cell.angle_alpha   90.00
_cell.angle_beta   90.00
_cell.angle_gamma   90.00
#
_symmetry.space_group_name_H-M   'P 1'
#
loop_
_entity.id
_entity.type
_entity.pdbx_description
1 polymer ?
#
loop_
_entity_poly.entity_id
_entity_poly.type
_entity_poly.pdbx_seq_one_letter_code
_entity_poly.pdbx_strand_id
1 'polypeptide(L)'
;MEPVTTINVVDHQTEQSNNTPTIMHLDDEQSNKDICPCDNHENESSIHLTNDDELIIRLDNLLLDNELDSNIYFHSYQSEKQMSSIMSLISSTLSEPYSIYTYRYFIHNWPDLCFLCSNLETNDLIGAIISKLDLHKNSLRRGYIAMLAIKQEYRRKKIASTLVLMSIREMIKRGCDEIVLEAEVTNHAALNLYENLGFLREKRLYRYYLNGVDAYRLKLWLK
;
A
#
# COMPACT_ATOMS: atom_id res chain seq x y z
N MET A 1 12.78 -38.97 4.56
CA MET A 1 11.75 -38.05 4.03
C MET A 1 10.84 -37.71 5.19
N GLU A 2 11.11 -36.61 5.85
CA GLU A 2 10.28 -36.10 6.95
C GLU A 2 9.36 -34.99 6.43
N PRO A 3 8.16 -34.83 7.02
CA PRO A 3 7.09 -34.03 6.42
C PRO A 3 7.38 -32.53 6.56
N VAL A 4 7.07 -31.80 5.49
CA VAL A 4 7.15 -30.34 5.40
C VAL A 4 6.08 -29.74 6.31
N THR A 5 6.50 -29.12 7.42
CA THR A 5 5.63 -28.31 8.28
C THR A 5 5.28 -27.02 7.56
N THR A 6 4.02 -26.89 7.14
CA THR A 6 3.43 -25.65 6.62
C THR A 6 3.47 -24.57 7.70
N ILE A 7 4.28 -23.53 7.49
CA ILE A 7 4.22 -22.31 8.30
C ILE A 7 3.05 -21.49 7.77
N ASN A 8 1.97 -21.46 8.54
CA ASN A 8 0.86 -20.54 8.33
C ASN A 8 1.39 -19.11 8.49
N VAL A 9 1.47 -18.37 7.39
CA VAL A 9 1.38 -16.91 7.44
C VAL A 9 0.05 -16.63 8.12
N VAL A 10 0.07 -15.86 9.20
CA VAL A 10 -1.11 -15.56 10.01
C VAL A 10 -2.03 -14.61 9.23
N ASP A 11 -2.72 -15.15 8.23
CA ASP A 11 -3.92 -14.57 7.65
C ASP A 11 -5.09 -15.02 8.53
N HIS A 12 -5.48 -14.17 9.49
CA HIS A 12 -6.68 -14.37 10.28
C HIS A 12 -7.92 -14.00 9.46
N GLN A 13 -8.44 -14.96 8.69
CA GLN A 13 -9.87 -15.02 8.36
C GLN A 13 -10.54 -16.04 9.28
N THR A 14 -11.48 -15.61 10.12
CA THR A 14 -12.85 -16.16 10.23
C THR A 14 -13.61 -15.54 11.41
N GLU A 15 -14.79 -14.98 11.12
CA GLU A 15 -15.99 -15.14 11.95
C GLU A 15 -17.16 -15.16 10.97
N GLN A 16 -17.77 -16.33 10.81
CA GLN A 16 -18.98 -16.57 10.04
C GLN A 16 -20.20 -16.30 10.93
N SER A 17 -21.18 -15.57 10.41
CA SER A 17 -22.56 -15.74 10.84
C SER A 17 -23.47 -15.79 9.62
N ASN A 18 -24.24 -16.88 9.56
CA ASN A 18 -25.28 -17.17 8.59
C ASN A 18 -26.34 -16.07 8.61
N ASN A 19 -26.80 -15.62 7.44
CA ASN A 19 -28.19 -15.22 7.23
C ASN A 19 -28.53 -15.18 5.74
N THR A 20 -29.50 -16.01 5.37
CA THR A 20 -30.20 -16.06 4.08
C THR A 20 -31.10 -14.82 3.92
N PRO A 21 -31.24 -14.24 2.72
CA PRO A 21 -32.38 -13.39 2.41
C PRO A 21 -33.32 -14.02 1.39
N THR A 22 -34.59 -13.98 1.76
CA THR A 22 -35.79 -14.32 0.98
C THR A 22 -36.06 -13.28 -0.12
N ILE A 23 -36.50 -13.77 -1.27
CA ILE A 23 -36.99 -13.02 -2.45
C ILE A 23 -38.37 -12.40 -2.17
N MET A 24 -38.66 -11.18 -2.67
CA MET A 24 -39.94 -10.83 -3.33
C MET A 24 -39.96 -9.41 -3.97
N HIS A 25 -40.29 -9.41 -5.28
CA HIS A 25 -41.02 -8.46 -6.16
C HIS A 25 -40.66 -6.95 -6.18
N LEU A 26 -40.23 -6.40 -7.33
CA LEU A 26 -40.99 -5.95 -8.54
C LEU A 26 -42.00 -4.85 -8.23
N ASP A 27 -41.79 -3.65 -8.79
CA ASP A 27 -42.72 -3.03 -9.75
C ASP A 27 -42.10 -1.83 -10.47
N ASP A 28 -42.45 -1.76 -11.75
CA ASP A 28 -42.12 -0.76 -12.77
C ASP A 28 -42.74 0.62 -12.48
N GLU A 29 -42.20 1.69 -13.07
CA GLU A 29 -42.94 2.49 -14.07
C GLU A 29 -42.12 3.64 -14.67
N GLN A 30 -42.20 3.73 -16.00
CA GLN A 30 -41.69 4.80 -16.86
C GLN A 30 -42.62 6.02 -16.84
N SER A 31 -42.09 7.23 -16.99
CA SER A 31 -42.72 8.22 -17.87
C SER A 31 -41.71 9.23 -18.44
N ASN A 32 -41.92 9.46 -19.73
CA ASN A 32 -41.16 10.23 -20.71
C ASN A 32 -41.63 11.70 -20.71
N LYS A 33 -40.76 12.67 -21.03
CA LYS A 33 -41.13 13.92 -21.74
C LYS A 33 -39.96 14.88 -22.05
N ASP A 34 -39.97 15.28 -23.33
CA ASP A 34 -39.62 16.59 -23.91
C ASP A 34 -38.14 16.93 -24.22
N ILE A 35 -37.81 16.77 -25.51
CA ILE A 35 -36.65 17.34 -26.21
C ILE A 35 -37.08 18.70 -26.77
N CYS A 36 -36.34 19.77 -26.45
CA CYS A 36 -36.39 21.06 -27.15
C CYS A 36 -34.96 21.49 -27.51
N PRO A 37 -34.66 21.90 -28.76
CA PRO A 37 -33.29 22.20 -29.21
C PRO A 37 -33.05 23.70 -29.42
N CYS A 38 -32.33 24.35 -28.51
CA CYS A 38 -31.47 25.51 -28.80
C CYS A 38 -30.84 26.02 -27.51
N ASP A 39 -29.52 25.90 -27.38
CA ASP A 39 -28.65 26.97 -26.88
C ASP A 39 -27.19 26.55 -27.09
N ASN A 40 -26.52 27.27 -27.99
CA ASN A 40 -25.07 27.23 -28.15
C ASN A 40 -24.45 27.91 -26.91
N HIS A 41 -24.13 27.12 -25.89
CA HIS A 41 -23.14 27.50 -24.90
C HIS A 41 -21.85 26.74 -25.20
N GLU A 42 -20.80 27.50 -25.52
CA GLU A 42 -19.43 27.01 -25.50
C GLU A 42 -19.16 26.41 -24.12
N ASN A 43 -19.11 25.08 -24.07
CA ASN A 43 -18.78 24.32 -22.86
C ASN A 43 -17.27 24.50 -22.63
N GLU A 44 -16.89 25.53 -21.88
CA GLU A 44 -15.68 25.45 -21.06
C GLU A 44 -15.94 24.33 -20.05
N SER A 45 -15.45 23.12 -20.38
CA SER A 45 -15.45 21.98 -19.48
C SER A 45 -14.60 22.35 -18.26
N SER A 46 -15.26 22.89 -17.24
CA SER A 46 -14.70 23.03 -15.91
C SER A 46 -14.44 21.62 -15.42
N ILE A 47 -13.17 21.20 -15.47
CA ILE A 47 -12.73 19.88 -15.02
C ILE A 47 -13.01 19.81 -13.52
N HIS A 48 -14.12 19.16 -13.14
CA HIS A 48 -14.39 18.89 -11.73
C HIS A 48 -13.45 17.77 -11.29
N LEU A 49 -12.37 18.14 -10.61
CA LEU A 49 -11.44 17.19 -10.02
C LEU A 49 -12.19 16.32 -8.99
N THR A 50 -11.89 15.02 -8.98
CA THR A 50 -12.36 14.14 -7.91
C THR A 50 -11.49 14.33 -6.67
N ASN A 51 -11.98 13.92 -5.49
CA ASN A 51 -11.17 13.92 -4.27
C ASN A 51 -9.87 13.10 -4.44
N ASP A 52 -9.92 12.01 -5.22
CA ASP A 52 -8.74 11.18 -5.53
C ASP A 52 -7.72 11.96 -6.40
N ASP A 53 -8.17 12.79 -7.34
CA ASP A 53 -7.30 13.63 -8.16
C ASP A 53 -6.58 14.71 -7.32
N GLU A 54 -7.30 15.35 -6.40
CA GLU A 54 -6.70 16.34 -5.49
C GLU A 54 -5.63 15.71 -4.59
N LEU A 55 -5.89 14.51 -4.05
CA LEU A 55 -4.91 13.75 -3.27
C LEU A 55 -3.69 13.37 -4.12
N ILE A 56 -3.89 12.93 -5.35
CA ILE A 56 -2.83 12.60 -6.31
C ILE A 56 -1.94 13.82 -6.60
N ILE A 57 -2.54 15.00 -6.83
CA ILE A 57 -1.82 16.26 -7.05
C ILE A 57 -1.00 16.63 -5.81
N ARG A 58 -1.59 16.52 -4.63
CA ARG A 58 -0.87 16.79 -3.37
C ARG A 58 0.31 15.86 -3.18
N LEU A 59 0.15 14.57 -3.50
CA LEU A 59 1.23 13.58 -3.43
C LEU A 59 2.33 13.86 -4.45
N ASP A 60 1.99 14.30 -5.66
CA ASP A 60 2.99 14.71 -6.67
C ASP A 60 3.84 15.88 -6.17
N ASN A 61 3.22 16.89 -5.58
CA ASN A 61 3.96 18.02 -5.01
C ASN A 61 4.90 17.56 -3.88
N LEU A 62 4.43 16.69 -2.98
CA LEU A 62 5.28 16.11 -1.93
C LEU A 62 6.44 15.28 -2.48
N LEU A 63 6.24 14.58 -3.60
CA LEU A 63 7.29 13.82 -4.28
C LEU A 63 8.32 14.76 -4.92
N LEU A 64 7.88 15.86 -5.53
CA LEU A 64 8.73 16.88 -6.13
C LEU A 64 9.56 17.66 -5.10
N ASP A 65 9.00 17.92 -3.91
CA ASP A 65 9.67 18.65 -2.83
C ASP A 65 10.77 17.83 -2.12
N ASN A 66 10.82 16.51 -2.34
CA ASN A 66 11.87 15.68 -1.78
C ASN A 66 13.18 15.89 -2.56
N GLU A 67 14.08 16.71 -2.02
CA GLU A 67 15.47 16.75 -2.48
C GLU A 67 16.14 15.38 -2.23
N LEU A 68 16.27 14.61 -3.30
CA LEU A 68 16.85 13.27 -3.31
C LEU A 68 18.29 13.32 -3.83
N ASP A 69 19.09 12.38 -3.37
CA ASP A 69 20.46 12.17 -3.86
C ASP A 69 20.44 11.90 -5.37
N SER A 70 21.27 12.58 -6.16
CA SER A 70 21.32 12.40 -7.62
C SER A 70 21.77 11.00 -8.04
N ASN A 71 22.37 10.23 -7.12
CA ASN A 71 22.95 8.93 -7.41
C ASN A 71 22.01 7.76 -7.14
N ILE A 72 20.72 8.02 -6.92
CA ILE A 72 19.69 6.99 -6.74
C ILE A 72 18.55 7.16 -7.73
N TYR A 73 17.88 6.06 -8.05
CA TYR A 73 16.67 6.10 -8.86
C TYR A 73 15.62 5.13 -8.32
N PHE A 74 14.35 5.49 -8.53
CA PHE A 74 13.20 4.70 -8.11
C PHE A 74 12.59 4.00 -9.32
N HIS A 75 12.15 2.76 -9.14
CA HIS A 75 11.53 1.98 -10.19
C HIS A 75 10.57 0.95 -9.61
N SER A 76 9.57 0.53 -10.38
CA SER A 76 8.73 -0.62 -10.01
C SER A 76 9.54 -1.92 -10.05
N TYR A 77 9.04 -2.94 -9.34
CA TYR A 77 9.49 -4.31 -9.54
C TYR A 77 9.30 -4.72 -11.01
N GLN A 78 10.26 -5.45 -11.57
CA GLN A 78 10.27 -5.82 -12.99
C GLN A 78 10.28 -7.34 -13.21
N SER A 79 11.05 -8.10 -12.43
CA SER A 79 11.14 -9.55 -12.63
C SER A 79 11.75 -10.31 -11.45
N GLU A 80 11.57 -11.64 -11.43
CA GLU A 80 12.12 -12.54 -10.41
C GLU A 80 13.64 -12.45 -10.26
N LYS A 81 14.36 -11.90 -11.26
CA LYS A 81 15.80 -11.62 -11.15
C LYS A 81 16.14 -10.70 -9.97
N GLN A 82 15.21 -9.86 -9.53
CA GLN A 82 15.38 -8.93 -8.41
C GLN A 82 15.07 -9.58 -7.05
N MET A 83 14.49 -10.79 -7.02
CA MET A 83 14.01 -11.43 -5.80
C MET A 83 15.13 -11.67 -4.78
N SER A 84 16.29 -12.15 -5.23
CA SER A 84 17.44 -12.41 -4.35
C SER A 84 17.92 -11.14 -3.63
N SER A 85 18.02 -10.03 -4.36
CA SER A 85 18.40 -8.74 -3.77
C SER A 85 17.35 -8.18 -2.81
N ILE A 86 16.06 -8.31 -3.16
CA ILE A 86 14.94 -7.91 -2.30
C ILE A 86 14.95 -8.71 -0.99
N MET A 87 15.07 -10.04 -1.09
CA MET A 87 15.13 -10.93 0.07
C MET A 87 16.32 -10.59 0.96
N SER A 88 17.51 -10.39 0.37
CA SER A 88 18.72 -10.03 1.11
C SER A 88 18.59 -8.68 1.85
N LEU A 89 18.02 -7.66 1.19
CA LEU A 89 17.76 -6.36 1.80
C LEU A 89 16.77 -6.46 2.96
N ILE A 90 15.66 -7.16 2.77
CA ILE A 90 14.60 -7.27 3.78
C ILE A 90 15.09 -8.09 4.97
N SER A 91 15.74 -9.23 4.74
CA SER A 91 16.26 -10.09 5.82
C SER A 91 17.37 -9.43 6.65
N SER A 92 18.10 -8.47 6.07
CA SER A 92 19.14 -7.72 6.80
C SER A 92 18.59 -6.50 7.54
N THR A 93 17.35 -6.10 7.27
CA THR A 93 16.76 -4.86 7.82
C THR A 93 15.62 -5.13 8.79
N LEU A 94 14.80 -6.15 8.56
CA LEU A 94 13.63 -6.49 9.36
C LEU A 94 13.91 -7.67 10.30
N SER A 95 13.26 -7.65 11.47
CA SER A 95 13.37 -8.68 12.51
C SER A 95 12.64 -9.98 12.16
N GLU A 96 11.63 -9.91 11.29
CA GLU A 96 10.75 -11.04 10.98
C GLU A 96 11.28 -11.90 9.82
N PRO A 97 11.44 -13.23 10.02
CA PRO A 97 11.84 -14.14 8.96
C PRO A 97 10.66 -14.43 8.02
N TYR A 98 10.80 -14.03 6.75
CA TYR A 98 9.80 -14.34 5.72
C TYR A 98 10.24 -15.51 4.84
N SER A 99 9.30 -16.40 4.52
CA SER A 99 9.52 -17.45 3.53
C SER A 99 9.56 -16.87 2.11
N ILE A 100 10.24 -17.54 1.17
CA ILE A 100 10.19 -17.16 -0.25
C ILE A 100 8.76 -17.10 -0.80
N TYR A 101 7.86 -17.94 -0.28
CA TYR A 101 6.44 -17.95 -0.67
C TYR A 101 5.74 -16.65 -0.31
N THR A 102 6.08 -16.04 0.83
CA THR A 102 5.54 -14.75 1.25
C THR A 102 5.91 -13.65 0.26
N TYR A 103 7.18 -13.55 -0.14
CA TYR A 103 7.61 -12.56 -1.14
C TYR A 103 6.90 -12.77 -2.47
N ARG A 104 6.87 -14.01 -2.97
CA ARG A 104 6.21 -14.37 -4.24
C ARG A 104 4.71 -14.11 -4.22
N TYR A 105 4.05 -14.32 -3.09
CA TYR A 105 2.63 -13.99 -2.95
C TYR A 105 2.39 -12.51 -3.23
N PHE A 106 3.15 -11.60 -2.63
CA PHE A 106 2.97 -10.17 -2.90
C PHE A 106 3.36 -9.79 -4.33
N ILE A 107 4.56 -10.20 -4.75
CA ILE A 107 5.16 -9.74 -6.00
C ILE A 107 4.41 -10.27 -7.23
N HIS A 108 3.84 -11.47 -7.19
CA HIS A 108 3.06 -11.99 -8.32
C HIS A 108 1.63 -11.43 -8.38
N ASN A 109 1.01 -11.14 -7.22
CA ASN A 109 -0.37 -10.65 -7.20
C ASN A 109 -0.45 -9.12 -7.32
N TRP A 110 0.55 -8.39 -6.82
CA TRP A 110 0.61 -6.92 -6.86
C TRP A 110 2.00 -6.40 -7.25
N PRO A 111 2.54 -6.78 -8.43
CA PRO A 111 3.86 -6.30 -8.88
C PRO A 111 3.90 -4.77 -8.96
N ASP A 112 2.81 -4.13 -9.38
CA ASP A 112 2.72 -2.68 -9.54
C ASP A 112 2.68 -1.90 -8.22
N LEU A 113 2.45 -2.57 -7.09
CA LEU A 113 2.50 -1.98 -5.74
C LEU A 113 3.83 -2.25 -5.04
N CYS A 114 4.79 -2.82 -5.76
CA CYS A 114 6.14 -3.08 -5.29
C CYS A 114 7.10 -2.10 -5.96
N PHE A 115 7.72 -1.24 -5.16
CA PHE A 115 8.67 -0.24 -5.64
C PHE A 115 10.03 -0.44 -5.00
N LEU A 116 11.06 -0.11 -5.77
CA LEU A 116 12.46 -0.31 -5.46
C LEU A 116 13.21 1.00 -5.64
N CYS A 117 14.28 1.18 -4.87
CA CYS A 117 15.24 2.25 -5.01
C CYS A 117 16.62 1.63 -5.17
N SER A 118 17.34 2.02 -6.21
CA SER A 118 18.66 1.45 -6.54
C SER A 118 19.68 2.55 -6.78
N ASN A 119 20.96 2.22 -6.61
CA ASN A 119 22.06 3.11 -6.96
C ASN A 119 22.17 3.23 -8.49
N LEU A 120 22.31 4.44 -9.02
CA LEU A 120 22.34 4.70 -10.45
C LEU A 120 23.59 4.11 -11.14
N GLU A 121 24.74 4.12 -10.45
CA GLU A 121 26.01 3.67 -10.99
C GLU A 121 26.21 2.17 -10.85
N THR A 122 25.91 1.62 -9.66
CA THR A 122 26.20 0.21 -9.35
C THR A 122 25.03 -0.73 -9.59
N ASN A 123 23.80 -0.20 -9.74
CA ASN A 123 22.54 -0.95 -9.71
C ASN A 123 22.31 -1.73 -8.40
N ASP A 124 23.03 -1.38 -7.33
CA ASP A 124 22.79 -1.99 -6.02
C ASP A 124 21.43 -1.57 -5.47
N LEU A 125 20.65 -2.55 -5.02
CA LEU A 125 19.38 -2.28 -4.35
C LEU A 125 19.63 -1.58 -3.01
N ILE A 126 19.02 -0.41 -2.82
CA ILE A 126 19.13 0.45 -1.63
C ILE A 126 17.88 0.32 -0.75
N GLY A 127 16.72 0.31 -1.38
CA GLY A 127 15.44 0.34 -0.69
C GLY A 127 14.37 -0.45 -1.43
N ALA A 128 13.42 -1.00 -0.69
CA ALA A 128 12.27 -1.70 -1.24
C ALA A 128 11.03 -1.48 -0.38
N ILE A 129 9.88 -1.32 -1.04
CA ILE A 129 8.56 -1.39 -0.43
C ILE A 129 7.75 -2.48 -1.14
N ILE A 130 7.10 -3.34 -0.36
CA ILE A 130 6.22 -4.41 -0.84
C ILE A 130 4.86 -4.16 -0.23
N SER A 131 3.85 -4.03 -1.09
CA SER A 131 2.48 -3.71 -0.68
C SER A 131 1.44 -4.54 -1.43
N LYS A 132 0.22 -4.59 -0.92
CA LYS A 132 -0.95 -5.17 -1.61
C LYS A 132 -2.15 -4.24 -1.53
N LEU A 133 -3.13 -4.48 -2.39
CA LEU A 133 -4.44 -3.84 -2.36
C LEU A 133 -5.52 -4.91 -2.58
N ASP A 134 -6.39 -5.10 -1.62
CA ASP A 134 -7.40 -6.15 -1.67
C ASP A 134 -8.74 -5.66 -1.09
N LEU A 135 -9.82 -6.37 -1.43
CA LEU A 135 -11.12 -6.14 -0.84
C LEU A 135 -11.13 -6.68 0.61
N HIS A 136 -11.54 -5.81 1.51
CA HIS A 136 -11.75 -6.13 2.92
C HIS A 136 -13.24 -6.15 3.26
N LYS A 137 -13.56 -6.38 4.54
CA LYS A 137 -14.93 -6.33 5.07
C LYS A 137 -15.69 -5.11 4.55
N ASN A 138 -16.98 -5.30 4.28
CA ASN A 138 -17.88 -4.28 3.75
C ASN A 138 -17.46 -3.74 2.37
N SER A 139 -16.73 -4.53 1.58
CA SER A 139 -16.27 -4.17 0.23
C SER A 139 -15.33 -2.95 0.18
N LEU A 140 -14.69 -2.59 1.28
CA LEU A 140 -13.66 -1.55 1.32
C LEU A 140 -12.38 -2.07 0.66
N ARG A 141 -11.80 -1.31 -0.28
CA ARG A 141 -10.48 -1.58 -0.85
C ARG A 141 -9.42 -1.10 0.12
N ARG A 142 -8.75 -2.05 0.77
CA ARG A 142 -7.71 -1.77 1.76
C ARG A 142 -6.33 -2.02 1.19
N GLY A 143 -5.51 -0.98 1.20
CA GLY A 143 -4.07 -1.07 0.99
C GLY A 143 -3.37 -1.63 2.22
N TYR A 144 -2.32 -2.41 2.00
CA TYR A 144 -1.48 -2.93 3.07
C TYR A 144 0.00 -2.79 2.71
N ILE A 145 0.76 -2.08 3.54
CA ILE A 145 2.22 -2.00 3.41
C ILE A 145 2.80 -3.15 4.24
N ALA A 146 3.26 -4.19 3.56
CA ALA A 146 3.74 -5.41 4.19
C ALA A 146 5.19 -5.30 4.65
N MET A 147 6.05 -4.70 3.81
CA MET A 147 7.48 -4.61 4.08
C MET A 147 8.02 -3.28 3.55
N LEU A 148 8.85 -2.63 4.35
CA LEU A 148 9.63 -1.46 3.97
C LEU A 148 11.04 -1.60 4.53
N ALA A 149 12.04 -1.63 3.66
CA ALA A 149 13.43 -1.80 4.05
C ALA A 149 14.32 -0.80 3.30
N ILE A 150 15.24 -0.16 4.03
CA ILE A 150 16.24 0.77 3.51
C ILE A 150 17.59 0.43 4.14
N LYS A 151 18.63 0.29 3.31
CA LYS A 151 20.03 0.16 3.74
C LYS A 151 20.40 1.26 4.72
N GLN A 152 21.09 0.90 5.79
CA GLN A 152 21.30 1.80 6.94
C GLN A 152 22.03 3.08 6.56
N GLU A 153 23.04 2.97 5.69
CA GLU A 153 23.87 4.05 5.16
C GLU A 153 23.13 4.99 4.20
N TYR A 154 21.92 4.63 3.76
CA TYR A 154 21.06 5.46 2.92
C TYR A 154 19.83 6.02 3.67
N ARG A 155 19.74 5.80 4.99
CA ARG A 155 18.65 6.36 5.82
C ARG A 155 18.80 7.88 5.96
N ARG A 156 17.71 8.52 6.39
CA ARG A 156 17.60 9.99 6.57
C ARG A 156 17.72 10.80 5.27
N LYS A 157 17.75 10.15 4.10
CA LYS A 157 17.72 10.75 2.76
C LYS A 157 16.34 10.73 2.09
N LYS A 158 15.26 10.73 2.88
CA LYS A 158 13.84 10.70 2.43
C LYS A 158 13.40 9.52 1.53
N ILE A 159 14.28 8.58 1.18
CA ILE A 159 13.98 7.39 0.36
C ILE A 159 12.76 6.59 0.86
N ALA A 160 12.67 6.34 2.17
CA ALA A 160 11.55 5.62 2.77
C ALA A 160 10.22 6.35 2.54
N SER A 161 10.20 7.67 2.75
CA SER A 161 9.02 8.51 2.53
C SER A 161 8.62 8.48 1.05
N THR A 162 9.58 8.61 0.14
CA THR A 162 9.33 8.54 -1.31
C THR A 162 8.71 7.21 -1.72
N LEU A 163 9.27 6.07 -1.28
CA LEU A 163 8.71 4.75 -1.57
C LEU A 163 7.28 4.57 -1.04
N VAL A 164 7.02 5.04 0.18
CA VAL A 164 5.67 4.99 0.77
C VAL A 164 4.70 5.87 -0.03
N LEU A 165 5.09 7.10 -0.38
CA LEU A 165 4.27 8.01 -1.19
C LEU A 165 3.97 7.44 -2.59
N MET A 166 4.94 6.80 -3.24
CA MET A 166 4.73 6.10 -4.52
C MET A 166 3.69 4.98 -4.38
N SER A 167 3.79 4.17 -3.31
CA SER A 167 2.83 3.10 -3.04
C SER A 167 1.42 3.65 -2.75
N ILE A 168 1.30 4.68 -1.91
CA ILE A 168 0.02 5.34 -1.60
C ILE A 168 -0.62 5.89 -2.87
N ARG A 169 0.14 6.62 -3.70
CA ARG A 169 -0.33 7.18 -4.97
C ARG A 169 -0.89 6.10 -5.87
N GLU A 170 -0.20 4.97 -5.98
CA GLU A 170 -0.57 3.86 -6.84
C GLU A 170 -1.79 3.08 -6.29
N MET A 171 -1.98 3.05 -4.97
CA MET A 171 -3.19 2.54 -4.31
C MET A 171 -4.39 3.47 -4.54
N ILE A 172 -4.25 4.79 -4.41
CA ILE A 172 -5.33 5.77 -4.64
C ILE A 172 -5.84 5.66 -6.08
N LYS A 173 -4.95 5.58 -7.07
CA LYS A 173 -5.33 5.37 -8.48
C LYS A 173 -6.18 4.12 -8.71
N ARG A 174 -6.08 3.10 -7.84
CA ARG A 174 -6.89 1.87 -7.89
C ARG A 174 -8.12 1.92 -6.97
N GLY A 175 -8.46 3.10 -6.45
CA GLY A 175 -9.63 3.34 -5.63
C GLY A 175 -9.50 2.84 -4.19
N CYS A 176 -8.30 2.84 -3.63
CA CYS A 176 -8.08 2.49 -2.22
C CYS A 176 -8.84 3.43 -1.27
N ASP A 177 -9.51 2.88 -0.26
CA ASP A 177 -10.28 3.62 0.74
C ASP A 177 -9.44 3.90 2.00
N GLU A 178 -8.57 2.96 2.37
CA GLU A 178 -7.70 3.07 3.54
C GLU A 178 -6.42 2.23 3.37
N ILE A 179 -5.34 2.65 4.02
CA ILE A 179 -4.06 1.95 3.99
C ILE A 179 -3.65 1.61 5.42
N VAL A 180 -3.28 0.35 5.67
CA VAL A 180 -2.85 -0.09 7.01
C VAL A 180 -1.46 -0.73 6.98
N LEU A 181 -0.82 -0.73 8.16
CA LEU A 181 0.43 -1.43 8.41
C LEU A 181 0.62 -1.66 9.91
N GLU A 182 1.64 -2.45 10.25
CA GLU A 182 2.06 -2.67 11.63
C GLU A 182 3.53 -2.29 11.80
N ALA A 183 3.83 -1.67 12.94
CA ALA A 183 5.19 -1.35 13.35
C ALA A 183 5.39 -1.69 14.83
N GLU A 184 6.58 -2.21 15.18
CA GLU A 184 6.99 -2.42 16.57
C GLU A 184 6.83 -1.12 17.37
N VAL A 185 6.31 -1.21 18.59
CA VAL A 185 6.11 -0.03 19.46
C VAL A 185 7.43 0.69 19.79
N THR A 186 8.55 -0.03 19.70
CA THR A 186 9.93 0.44 19.92
C THR A 186 10.57 1.05 18.67
N ASN A 187 10.00 0.84 17.48
CA ASN A 187 10.55 1.35 16.22
C ASN A 187 10.12 2.79 15.97
N HIS A 188 10.64 3.72 16.80
CA HIS A 188 10.32 5.14 16.72
C HIS A 188 10.61 5.76 15.35
N ALA A 189 11.60 5.26 14.62
CA ALA A 189 11.90 5.74 13.28
C ALA A 189 10.77 5.44 12.28
N ALA A 190 10.23 4.22 12.29
CA ALA A 190 9.08 3.85 11.47
C ALA A 190 7.80 4.57 11.90
N LEU A 191 7.53 4.64 13.21
CA LEU A 191 6.36 5.35 13.74
C LEU A 191 6.34 6.82 13.31
N ASN A 192 7.46 7.53 13.50
CA ASN A 192 7.59 8.92 13.09
C ASN A 192 7.48 9.08 11.56
N LEU A 193 8.03 8.15 10.77
CA LEU A 193 7.91 8.17 9.31
C LEU A 193 6.43 8.15 8.90
N TYR A 194 5.67 7.17 9.39
CA TYR A 194 4.27 6.98 8.99
C TYR A 194 3.36 8.08 9.54
N GLU A 195 3.56 8.53 10.78
CA GLU A 195 2.80 9.64 11.36
C GLU A 195 2.98 10.95 10.57
N ASN A 196 4.22 11.25 10.14
CA ASN A 196 4.49 12.40 9.28
C ASN A 196 3.85 12.30 7.89
N LEU A 197 3.49 11.08 7.46
CA LEU A 197 2.76 10.83 6.21
C LEU A 197 1.23 10.77 6.44
N GLY A 198 0.75 11.11 7.63
CA GLY A 198 -0.67 11.18 7.96
C GLY A 198 -1.29 9.90 8.52
N PHE A 199 -0.49 8.85 8.76
CA PHE A 199 -1.01 7.65 9.41
C PHE A 199 -1.29 7.92 10.89
N LEU A 200 -2.41 7.39 11.38
CA LEU A 200 -2.81 7.43 12.78
C LEU A 200 -2.66 6.04 13.40
N ARG A 201 -2.28 5.98 14.68
CA ARG A 201 -2.29 4.74 15.46
C ARG A 201 -3.73 4.34 15.74
N GLU A 202 -4.23 3.29 15.09
CA GLU A 202 -5.59 2.79 15.27
C GLU A 202 -5.72 1.99 16.57
N LYS A 203 -4.78 1.05 16.79
CA LYS A 203 -4.80 0.17 17.96
C LYS A 203 -3.42 -0.40 18.27
N ARG A 204 -3.25 -0.86 19.51
CA ARG A 204 -2.10 -1.65 19.96
C ARG A 204 -2.41 -3.14 19.87
N LEU A 205 -1.46 -3.91 19.36
CA LEU A 205 -1.52 -5.36 19.24
C LEU A 205 -0.49 -5.95 20.21
N TYR A 206 -0.97 -6.67 21.21
CA TYR A 206 -0.11 -7.25 22.25
C TYR A 206 0.62 -8.48 21.74
N ARG A 207 1.94 -8.55 21.97
CA ARG A 207 2.82 -9.67 21.57
C ARG A 207 2.63 -10.08 20.11
N TYR A 208 2.61 -9.08 19.24
CA TYR A 208 2.29 -9.27 17.82
C TYR A 208 3.44 -9.92 17.04
N TYR A 209 4.66 -9.48 17.31
CA TYR A 209 5.87 -9.99 16.65
C TYR A 209 6.37 -11.27 17.33
N LEU A 210 7.16 -12.08 16.60
CA LEU A 210 7.64 -13.38 17.10
C LEU A 210 8.55 -13.25 18.33
N ASN A 211 9.22 -12.12 18.46
CA ASN A 211 10.03 -11.76 19.63
C ASN A 211 9.18 -11.35 20.86
N GLY A 212 7.85 -11.37 20.76
CA GLY A 212 6.92 -10.99 21.82
C GLY A 212 6.73 -9.47 21.97
N VAL A 213 7.33 -8.66 21.11
CA VAL A 213 7.16 -7.20 21.11
C VAL A 213 5.78 -6.83 20.58
N ASP A 214 5.17 -5.83 21.21
CA ASP A 214 3.88 -5.28 20.78
C ASP A 214 4.03 -4.51 19.45
N ALA A 215 2.94 -4.38 18.71
CA ALA A 215 2.85 -3.54 17.54
C ALA A 215 1.80 -2.43 17.71
N TYR A 216 2.00 -1.31 17.02
CA TYR A 216 0.89 -0.44 16.65
C TYR A 216 0.39 -0.82 15.27
N ARG A 217 -0.94 -0.94 15.12
CA ARG A 217 -1.63 -0.87 13.84
C ARG A 217 -1.74 0.61 13.47
N LEU A 218 -1.13 1.00 12.37
CA LEU A 218 -1.27 2.35 11.81
C LEU A 218 -2.22 2.31 10.61
N LYS A 219 -3.00 3.38 10.46
CA LYS A 219 -3.99 3.52 9.39
C LYS A 219 -3.98 4.93 8.81
N LEU A 220 -4.01 5.01 7.49
CA LEU A 220 -4.28 6.22 6.71
C LEU A 220 -5.65 6.08 6.07
N TRP A 221 -6.55 7.02 6.36
CA TRP A 221 -7.88 7.11 5.73
C TRP A 221 -7.76 7.96 4.47
N LEU A 222 -8.30 7.48 3.35
CA LEU A 222 -8.33 8.20 2.07
C LEU A 222 -9.75 8.66 1.73
N LYS A 223 -10.76 7.92 2.21
CA LYS A 223 -12.19 8.16 2.04
C LYS A 223 -12.95 7.97 3.35
#